data_AF-A0A6G0UKT3-F1
#
_entry.id   AF-A0A6G0UKT3-F1
#
_cell.length_a   1.000
_cell.length_b   1.000
_cell.length_c   1.000
_cell.angle_alpha   90.00
_cell.angle_beta   90.00
_cell.angle_gamma   90.00
#
_symmetry.space_group_name_H-M   'P 1'
#
loop_
_entity.id
_entity.type
_entity.pdbx_description
1 polymer ?
#
loop_
_entity_poly.entity_id
_entity_poly.type
_entity_poly.pdbx_seq_one_letter_code
_entity_poly.pdbx_strand_id
1 'polypeptide(L)'
;MSHPGWVMVSFLTELLSSYGGLGKLPPTNCANDTEIIDNLLKDSYNKHYMPAYPVRVRVDMWVQDVTAVSELTQDFEIDLYINEFWVDPALVYDYMNPCKNNISFDDKVLQRLWIPVWVHGGQI
;
A
#
# COMPACT_ATOMS: atom_id res chain seq x y z
N MET A 1 62.13 15.30 12.40
CA MET A 1 61.16 14.97 11.35
C MET A 1 61.01 13.46 11.32
N SER A 2 60.01 12.95 12.03
CA SER A 2 59.76 11.52 12.20
C SER A 2 58.28 11.35 12.49
N HIS A 3 57.59 10.71 11.55
CA HIS A 3 56.34 9.92 11.65
C HIS A 3 55.55 10.05 10.33
N PRO A 4 55.63 9.07 9.42
CA PRO A 4 54.54 8.76 8.50
C PRO A 4 53.86 7.47 8.98
N GLY A 5 52.52 7.43 9.00
CA GLY A 5 51.87 6.14 9.20
C GLY A 5 50.39 6.12 9.50
N TRP A 6 49.55 6.87 8.77
CA TRP A 6 48.14 6.53 8.61
C TRP A 6 47.69 6.94 7.20
N VAL A 7 47.93 6.08 6.22
CA VAL A 7 47.24 6.16 4.92
C VAL A 7 45.92 5.43 5.09
N MET A 8 44.83 6.18 4.86
CA MET A 8 43.46 5.70 4.84
C MET A 8 43.32 4.49 3.92
N VAL A 9 43.13 3.30 4.49
CA VAL A 9 42.67 2.13 3.73
C VAL A 9 41.17 2.30 3.52
N SER A 10 40.80 3.01 2.46
CA SER A 10 39.40 3.14 2.05
C SER A 10 39.16 2.74 0.59
N PHE A 11 39.95 1.82 0.03
CA PHE A 11 39.75 1.38 -1.36
C PHE A 11 40.12 -0.09 -1.67
N LEU A 12 39.99 -1.02 -0.71
CA LEU A 12 40.21 -2.46 -0.99
C LEU A 12 39.26 -3.41 -0.25
N THR A 13 38.02 -3.01 -0.01
CA THR A 13 36.95 -3.95 0.42
C THR A 13 36.17 -4.56 -0.73
N GLU A 14 36.44 -4.18 -1.99
CA GLU A 14 35.69 -4.71 -3.14
C GLU A 14 36.29 -5.96 -3.82
N LEU A 15 37.34 -6.60 -3.28
CA LEU A 15 37.97 -7.74 -3.96
C LEU A 15 38.18 -9.03 -3.16
N LEU A 16 37.66 -9.14 -1.93
CA LEU A 16 37.76 -10.38 -1.13
C LEU A 16 36.44 -10.84 -0.49
N SER A 17 35.29 -10.54 -1.11
CA SER A 17 34.05 -11.28 -0.84
C SER A 17 33.75 -12.28 -1.96
N SER A 18 34.78 -12.93 -2.49
CA SER A 18 34.70 -13.89 -3.62
C SER A 18 34.85 -15.36 -3.19
N TYR A 19 35.13 -15.68 -1.92
CA TYR A 19 35.29 -17.09 -1.50
C TYR A 19 34.64 -17.37 -0.14
N GLY A 20 33.48 -18.04 -0.18
CA GLY A 20 33.03 -18.90 0.92
C GLY A 20 32.02 -18.29 1.91
N GLY A 21 30.83 -17.95 1.44
CA GLY A 21 29.67 -17.73 2.30
C GLY A 21 28.41 -18.05 1.52
N LEU A 22 27.81 -19.21 1.81
CA LEU A 22 26.50 -19.70 1.38
C LEU A 22 25.80 -18.80 0.34
N GLY A 23 25.95 -19.14 -0.94
CA GLY A 23 25.26 -18.44 -2.02
C GLY A 23 23.78 -18.32 -1.68
N LYS A 24 23.33 -17.09 -1.43
CA LYS A 24 21.92 -16.76 -1.46
C LYS A 24 21.45 -17.15 -2.86
N LEU A 25 20.66 -18.22 -2.93
CA LEU A 25 19.93 -18.61 -4.12
C LEU A 25 19.31 -17.32 -4.71
N PRO A 26 19.37 -17.06 -6.03
CA PRO A 26 18.54 -16.00 -6.61
C PRO A 26 17.11 -16.24 -6.09
N PRO A 27 16.38 -15.21 -5.64
CA PRO A 27 15.09 -15.43 -5.02
C PRO A 27 14.26 -16.30 -5.96
N THR A 28 13.87 -17.45 -5.42
CA THR A 28 12.70 -18.24 -5.79
C THR A 28 11.66 -17.32 -6.43
N ASN A 29 11.23 -17.64 -7.65
CA ASN A 29 10.19 -16.92 -8.40
C ASN A 29 9.17 -16.28 -7.44
N CYS A 30 9.11 -14.95 -7.40
CA CYS A 30 8.13 -14.20 -6.62
C CYS A 30 6.92 -13.86 -7.50
N ALA A 31 5.73 -13.79 -6.91
CA ALA A 31 4.51 -13.49 -7.64
C ALA A 31 4.45 -11.99 -8.00
N ASN A 32 4.03 -11.71 -9.23
CA ASN A 32 3.83 -10.34 -9.70
C ASN A 32 2.43 -9.81 -9.30
N ASP A 33 2.26 -8.49 -9.35
CA ASP A 33 1.02 -7.83 -8.92
C ASP A 33 -0.23 -8.36 -9.66
N THR A 34 -0.11 -8.64 -10.96
CA THR A 34 -1.22 -9.17 -11.79
C THR A 34 -1.64 -10.58 -11.38
N GLU A 35 -0.68 -11.48 -11.17
CA GLU A 35 -0.91 -12.84 -10.70
C GLU A 35 -1.57 -12.83 -9.32
N ILE A 36 -1.14 -11.95 -8.43
CA ILE A 36 -1.75 -11.80 -7.10
C ILE A 36 -3.20 -11.33 -7.22
N ILE A 37 -3.45 -10.25 -7.98
CA ILE A 37 -4.80 -9.69 -8.17
C ILE A 37 -5.74 -10.71 -8.80
N ASP A 38 -5.30 -11.40 -9.85
CA ASP A 38 -6.11 -12.39 -10.55
C ASP A 38 -6.47 -13.57 -9.63
N ASN A 39 -5.52 -14.06 -8.83
CA ASN A 39 -5.80 -15.14 -7.89
C ASN A 39 -6.73 -14.71 -6.75
N LEU A 40 -6.58 -13.49 -6.22
CA LEU A 40 -7.46 -12.98 -5.16
C LEU A 40 -8.91 -12.82 -5.67
N LEU A 41 -9.10 -12.29 -6.87
CA LEU A 41 -10.42 -11.83 -7.35
C LEU A 41 -11.20 -12.83 -8.19
N LYS A 42 -10.63 -13.98 -8.55
CA LYS A 42 -11.25 -14.92 -9.49
C LYS A 42 -12.25 -15.87 -8.84
N ASP A 43 -11.88 -16.52 -7.73
CA ASP A 43 -12.64 -17.67 -7.21
C ASP A 43 -13.20 -17.48 -5.80
N SER A 44 -12.57 -16.66 -4.95
CA SER A 44 -12.88 -16.59 -3.51
C SER A 44 -13.46 -15.25 -3.04
N TYR A 45 -13.17 -14.16 -3.75
CA TYR A 45 -13.59 -12.84 -3.32
C TYR A 45 -15.01 -12.50 -3.79
N ASN A 46 -15.90 -12.19 -2.84
CA ASN A 46 -17.23 -11.71 -3.12
C ASN A 46 -17.45 -10.33 -2.49
N LYS A 47 -17.51 -9.30 -3.33
CA LYS A 47 -17.71 -7.91 -2.90
C LYS A 47 -19.03 -7.61 -2.20
N HIS A 48 -20.01 -8.51 -2.27
CA HIS A 48 -21.30 -8.36 -1.60
C HIS A 48 -21.27 -8.85 -0.15
N TYR A 49 -20.20 -9.54 0.25
CA TYR A 49 -19.98 -9.92 1.64
C TYR A 49 -19.06 -8.94 2.33
N MET A 50 -19.40 -8.65 3.58
CA MET A 50 -18.60 -7.77 4.41
C MET A 50 -17.34 -8.51 4.88
N PRO A 51 -16.16 -7.88 4.84
CA PRO A 51 -14.89 -8.57 5.03
C PRO A 51 -14.65 -9.10 6.45
N ALA A 52 -15.27 -8.49 7.46
CA ALA A 52 -15.22 -8.91 8.86
C ALA A 52 -16.45 -8.41 9.61
N TYR A 53 -16.81 -9.01 10.76
CA TYR A 53 -17.82 -8.44 11.66
C TYR A 53 -17.25 -8.28 13.08
N PRO A 54 -17.13 -7.03 13.60
CA PRO A 54 -17.38 -5.76 12.93
C PRO A 54 -16.23 -5.32 11.99
N VAL A 55 -16.54 -4.59 10.91
CA VAL A 55 -15.52 -3.84 10.16
C VAL A 55 -15.25 -2.53 10.90
N ARG A 56 -13.98 -2.24 11.17
CA ARG A 56 -13.53 -0.93 11.65
C ARG A 56 -12.95 -0.15 10.48
N VAL A 57 -13.53 1.01 10.21
CA VAL A 57 -13.06 1.94 9.19
C VAL A 57 -12.48 3.16 9.90
N ARG A 58 -11.22 3.49 9.60
CA ARG A 58 -10.60 4.77 10.00
C ARG A 58 -10.76 5.73 8.83
N VAL A 59 -11.24 6.93 9.11
CA VAL A 59 -11.39 8.00 8.13
C VAL A 59 -10.51 9.15 8.54
N ASP A 60 -9.61 9.56 7.66
CA ASP A 60 -8.78 10.74 7.81
C ASP A 60 -9.30 11.80 6.84
N MET A 61 -9.70 12.96 7.37
CA MET A 61 -10.26 14.06 6.59
C MET A 61 -9.35 15.29 6.67
N TRP A 62 -9.10 15.91 5.52
CA TRP A 62 -8.27 17.10 5.39
C TRP A 62 -9.05 18.17 4.64
N VAL A 63 -9.22 19.34 5.25
CA VAL A 63 -9.84 20.49 4.59
C VAL A 63 -8.82 21.08 3.62
N GLN A 64 -9.20 21.19 2.35
CA GLN A 64 -8.39 21.85 1.33
C GLN A 64 -8.71 23.35 1.29
N ASP A 65 -10.00 23.69 1.15
CA ASP A 65 -10.47 25.08 1.12
C ASP A 65 -11.96 25.19 1.50
N VAL A 66 -12.37 26.38 1.94
CA VAL A 66 -13.78 26.75 2.12
C VAL A 66 -14.15 27.71 1.00
N THR A 67 -14.85 27.22 -0.02
CA THR A 67 -15.03 27.91 -1.30
C THR A 67 -16.11 28.99 -1.26
N ALA A 68 -17.15 28.80 -0.44
CA ALA A 68 -18.22 29.76 -0.28
C ALA A 68 -18.84 29.69 1.12
N VAL A 69 -19.31 30.83 1.62
CA VAL A 69 -20.10 30.94 2.84
C VAL A 69 -21.27 31.86 2.56
N SER A 70 -22.49 31.42 2.85
CA SER A 70 -23.69 32.23 2.67
C SER A 70 -24.41 32.43 4.01
N GLU A 71 -24.44 33.67 4.46
CA GLU A 71 -25.14 34.06 5.68
C GLU A 71 -26.67 33.98 5.53
N LEU A 72 -27.19 34.16 4.31
CA LEU A 72 -28.62 34.13 4.04
C LEU A 72 -29.21 32.71 4.12
N THR A 73 -28.46 31.72 3.66
CA THR A 73 -28.85 30.29 3.67
C THR A 73 -28.26 29.52 4.84
N GLN A 74 -27.29 30.12 5.55
CA GLN A 74 -26.57 29.53 6.67
C GLN A 74 -25.84 28.23 6.28
N ASP A 75 -25.21 28.23 5.10
CA ASP A 75 -24.44 27.12 4.57
C ASP A 75 -23.07 27.57 4.04
N PHE A 76 -22.23 26.58 3.76
CA PHE A 76 -20.91 26.77 3.21
C PHE A 76 -20.57 25.62 2.27
N GLU A 77 -19.65 25.87 1.34
CA GLU A 77 -19.08 24.86 0.44
C GLU A 77 -17.62 24.59 0.86
N ILE A 78 -17.19 23.32 0.87
CA ILE A 78 -15.83 22.91 1.26
C ILE A 78 -15.30 21.86 0.30
N ASP A 79 -14.03 22.01 -0.06
CA ASP A 79 -13.23 20.98 -0.71
C ASP A 79 -12.50 20.14 0.33
N LEU A 80 -12.79 18.83 0.35
CA LEU A 80 -12.24 17.88 1.30
C LEU A 80 -11.40 16.83 0.58
N TYR A 81 -10.24 16.51 1.18
CA TYR A 81 -9.51 15.29 0.87
C TYR A 81 -9.76 14.24 1.95
N ILE A 82 -10.32 13.10 1.53
CA ILE A 82 -10.77 12.04 2.43
C ILE A 82 -9.99 10.77 2.12
N ASN A 83 -9.42 10.15 3.15
CA ASN A 83 -8.79 8.84 3.09
C ASN A 83 -9.52 7.87 4.00
N GLU A 84 -9.78 6.67 3.49
CA GLU A 84 -10.41 5.61 4.26
C GLU A 84 -9.46 4.41 4.37
N PHE A 85 -9.43 3.82 5.56
CA PHE A 85 -8.61 2.64 5.86
C PHE A 85 -9.49 1.58 6.50
N TRP A 86 -9.50 0.40 5.89
CA TRP A 86 -10.14 -0.80 6.43
C TRP A 86 -9.23 -2.01 6.23
N VAL A 87 -9.48 -3.07 6.99
CA VAL A 87 -8.76 -4.34 6.88
C VAL A 87 -9.69 -5.37 6.26
N ASP A 88 -9.24 -6.02 5.19
CA ASP A 88 -9.94 -7.10 4.52
C ASP A 88 -9.11 -8.40 4.58
N PRO A 89 -9.47 -9.36 5.47
CA PRO A 89 -8.77 -10.63 5.57
C PRO A 89 -8.78 -11.47 4.28
N ALA A 90 -9.75 -11.26 3.39
CA ALA A 90 -9.84 -11.98 2.12
C ALA A 90 -8.85 -11.45 1.05
N LEU A 91 -8.19 -10.31 1.32
CA LEU A 91 -7.19 -9.71 0.43
C LEU A 91 -5.75 -9.95 0.91
N VAL A 92 -5.52 -10.85 1.87
CA VAL A 92 -4.17 -11.22 2.30
C VAL A 92 -3.49 -12.05 1.22
N TYR A 93 -2.26 -11.71 0.82
CA TYR A 93 -1.54 -12.37 -0.27
C TYR A 93 -0.09 -12.77 0.06
N ASP A 94 0.36 -12.64 1.31
CA ASP A 94 1.74 -12.95 1.71
C ASP A 94 2.13 -14.41 1.40
N TYR A 95 1.17 -15.32 1.44
CA TYR A 95 1.36 -16.74 1.12
C TYR A 95 1.76 -16.98 -0.35
N MET A 96 1.56 -16.00 -1.22
CA MET A 96 1.89 -16.06 -2.64
C MET A 96 3.35 -15.67 -2.94
N ASN A 97 4.16 -15.37 -1.92
CA ASN A 97 5.54 -14.89 -2.08
C ASN A 97 5.62 -13.65 -3.00
N PRO A 98 4.97 -12.53 -2.62
CA PRO A 98 4.87 -11.37 -3.48
C PRO A 98 6.22 -10.69 -3.68
N CYS A 99 6.48 -10.15 -4.87
CA CYS A 99 7.69 -9.35 -5.12
C CYS A 99 7.66 -8.00 -4.39
N LYS A 100 6.47 -7.51 -4.00
CA LYS A 100 6.25 -6.23 -3.31
C LYS A 100 5.32 -6.44 -2.12
N ASN A 101 5.57 -5.69 -1.04
CA ASN A 101 4.72 -5.72 0.17
C ASN A 101 3.45 -4.88 0.04
N ASN A 102 3.40 -3.95 -0.94
CA ASN A 102 2.27 -3.08 -1.18
C ASN A 102 1.92 -3.14 -2.67
N ILE A 103 0.64 -3.35 -2.95
CA ILE A 103 0.08 -3.36 -4.30
C ILE A 103 -0.94 -2.24 -4.37
N SER A 104 -0.88 -1.45 -5.44
CA SER A 104 -1.89 -0.45 -5.77
C SER A 104 -2.84 -1.03 -6.81
N PHE A 105 -4.13 -0.78 -6.65
CA PHE A 105 -5.16 -1.20 -7.59
C PHE A 105 -5.55 -0.05 -8.52
N ASP A 106 -6.00 -0.40 -9.72
CA ASP A 106 -6.67 0.54 -10.62
C ASP A 106 -8.18 0.58 -10.35
N ASP A 107 -8.88 1.51 -10.99
CA ASP A 107 -10.32 1.70 -10.80
C ASP A 107 -11.15 0.46 -11.15
N LYS A 108 -10.69 -0.36 -12.11
CA LYS A 108 -11.42 -1.57 -12.53
C LYS A 108 -11.36 -2.64 -11.46
N VAL A 109 -10.21 -2.81 -10.84
CA VAL A 109 -10.01 -3.74 -9.71
C VAL A 109 -10.77 -3.26 -8.49
N LEU A 110 -10.72 -1.95 -8.17
CA LEU A 110 -11.44 -1.35 -7.05
C LEU A 110 -12.96 -1.61 -7.12
N GLN A 111 -13.59 -1.52 -8.30
CA GLN A 111 -15.02 -1.81 -8.49
C GLN A 111 -15.43 -3.27 -8.20
N ARG A 112 -14.45 -4.17 -8.10
CA ARG A 112 -14.63 -5.59 -7.76
C ARG A 112 -14.38 -5.87 -6.27
N LEU A 113 -13.90 -4.90 -5.51
CA LEU A 113 -13.69 -5.02 -4.07
C LEU A 113 -14.93 -4.60 -3.30
N TRP A 114 -15.06 -5.11 -2.07
CA TRP A 114 -15.96 -4.52 -1.09
C TRP A 114 -15.35 -3.19 -0.64
N ILE A 115 -16.15 -2.13 -0.69
CA ILE A 115 -15.78 -0.79 -0.23
C ILE A 115 -16.85 -0.35 0.77
N PRO A 116 -16.48 0.28 1.90
CA PRO A 116 -17.44 0.85 2.83
C PRO A 116 -18.45 1.77 2.13
N VAL A 117 -19.71 1.70 2.56
CA VAL A 117 -20.83 2.43 1.91
C VAL A 117 -20.64 3.95 1.95
N TRP A 118 -19.83 4.50 2.86
CA TRP A 118 -19.50 5.93 2.91
C TRP A 118 -18.99 6.48 1.55
N VAL A 119 -18.22 5.70 0.78
CA VAL A 119 -17.66 6.14 -0.52
C VAL A 119 -18.70 6.15 -1.65
N HIS A 120 -19.64 5.21 -1.66
CA HIS A 120 -20.64 5.09 -2.74
C HIS A 120 -22.02 5.67 -2.40
N GLY A 121 -22.23 6.06 -1.14
CA GLY A 121 -23.50 6.59 -0.63
C GLY A 121 -23.76 8.05 -0.96
N GLY A 122 -22.80 8.77 -1.55
CA GLY A 122 -23.02 10.09 -2.16
C GLY A 122 -23.88 11.03 -1.33
N GLN A 123 -23.42 11.42 -0.14
CA GLN A 123 -23.94 12.57 0.57
C GLN A 123 -22.95 13.02 1.65
N ILE A 124 -22.16 14.02 1.29
CA ILE A 124 -21.87 15.17 2.16
C ILE A 124 -22.63 16.34 1.55
#